data_AF-A0A3L7PAJ6-F1
#
_entry.id   AF-A0A3L7PAJ6-F1
#
_cell.length_a   1.000
_cell.length_b   1.000
_cell.length_c   1.000
_cell.angle_alpha   90.00
_cell.angle_beta   90.00
_cell.angle_gamma   90.00
#
_symmetry.space_group_name_H-M   'P 1'
#
loop_
_entity.id
_entity.type
_entity.pdbx_description
1 polymer ?
#
loop_
_entity_poly.entity_id
_entity_poly.type
_entity_poly.pdbx_seq_one_letter_code
_entity_poly.pdbx_strand_id
1 'polypeptide(L)'
;MGYEGHLVKDYLGKTHETVLLTAREKHLLGLAVALTRGCQVCTRNRISQARLAGIGDDVLNALAEAVAAVNAGVSAATAREGFRLADALLAGECGPLCSPESAAGK
;
A
#
# COMPACT_ATOMS: atom_id res chain seq x y z
N MET A 1 4.78 -26.96 8.81
CA MET A 1 5.48 -26.00 9.69
C MET A 1 4.44 -25.34 10.57
N GLY A 2 4.54 -25.50 11.89
CA GLY A 2 3.67 -24.81 12.84
C GLY A 2 4.00 -23.32 12.88
N TYR A 3 3.00 -22.48 13.12
CA TYR A 3 3.21 -21.05 13.32
C TYR A 3 3.85 -20.80 14.69
N GLU A 4 5.12 -20.38 14.69
CA GLU A 4 5.87 -20.04 15.91
C GLU A 4 5.57 -18.60 16.34
N GLY A 5 4.55 -18.42 17.18
CA GLY A 5 4.05 -17.10 17.60
C GLY A 5 5.06 -16.24 18.39
N HIS A 6 6.15 -16.81 18.91
CA HIS A 6 7.19 -16.08 19.64
C HIS A 6 7.91 -15.07 18.73
N LEU A 7 8.22 -15.47 17.50
CA LEU A 7 8.93 -14.62 16.55
C LEU A 7 8.15 -13.34 16.24
N VAL A 8 6.83 -13.44 16.11
CA VAL A 8 5.97 -12.28 15.87
C VAL A 8 5.99 -11.32 17.05
N LYS A 9 5.96 -11.83 18.29
CA LYS A 9 6.08 -10.98 19.49
C LYS A 9 7.43 -10.28 19.56
N ASP A 10 8.51 -10.97 19.24
CA ASP A 10 9.86 -10.39 19.23
C ASP A 10 9.97 -9.26 18.22
N TYR A 11 9.48 -9.46 16.99
CA TYR A 11 9.51 -8.41 15.97
C TYR A 11 8.62 -7.21 16.36
N LEU A 12 7.47 -7.44 16.96
CA LEU A 12 6.61 -6.36 17.47
C LEU A 12 7.26 -5.56 18.61
N GLY A 13 8.02 -6.23 19.50
CA GLY A 13 8.82 -5.59 20.53
C GLY A 13 9.92 -4.71 19.92
N LYS A 14 10.78 -5.30 19.09
CA LYS A 14 11.90 -4.61 18.44
C LYS A 14 11.47 -3.37 17.65
N THR A 15 10.33 -3.46 16.94
CA THR A 15 9.81 -2.31 16.17
C THR A 15 9.30 -1.17 17.05
N HIS A 16 8.86 -1.44 18.29
CA HIS A 16 8.50 -0.40 19.25
C HIS A 16 9.70 0.24 19.95
N GLU A 17 10.84 -0.44 20.02
CA GLU A 17 12.03 0.01 20.76
C GLU A 17 12.85 1.10 20.05
N THR A 18 12.59 1.38 18.76
CA THR A 18 13.34 2.40 18.02
C THR A 18 13.28 3.77 18.70
N VAL A 19 14.45 4.40 18.92
CA VAL A 19 14.56 5.74 19.53
C VAL A 19 14.37 6.87 18.52
N LEU A 20 14.29 6.55 17.23
CA LEU A 20 14.18 7.53 16.15
C LEU A 20 12.78 8.15 16.03
N LEU A 21 11.78 7.54 16.67
CA LEU A 21 10.39 7.98 16.62
C LEU A 21 9.86 8.17 18.02
N THR A 22 9.12 9.25 18.22
CA THR A 22 8.32 9.48 19.42
C THR A 22 7.19 8.44 19.53
N ALA A 23 6.63 8.30 20.73
CA ALA A 23 5.45 7.44 20.94
C ALA A 23 4.28 7.84 20.03
N ARG A 24 4.05 9.16 19.87
CA ARG A 24 3.00 9.70 18.99
C ARG A 24 3.20 9.24 17.54
N GLU A 25 4.41 9.39 17.00
CA GLU A 25 4.71 9.00 15.62
C GLU A 25 4.55 7.50 15.40
N LYS A 26 4.98 6.66 16.35
CA LYS A 26 4.79 5.20 16.30
C LYS A 26 3.31 4.82 16.24
N HIS A 27 2.45 5.50 17.01
CA HIS A 27 0.99 5.26 16.96
C HIS A 27 0.41 5.62 15.59
N LEU A 28 0.75 6.81 15.06
CA LEU A 28 0.23 7.29 13.79
C LEU A 28 0.71 6.42 12.61
N LEU A 29 2.00 6.08 12.56
CA LEU A 29 2.54 5.19 11.52
C LEU A 29 1.95 3.78 11.61
N GLY A 30 1.82 3.24 12.81
CA GLY A 30 1.20 1.93 13.02
C GLY A 30 -0.27 1.88 12.59
N LEU A 31 -1.02 2.96 12.81
CA LEU A 31 -2.39 3.11 12.34
C LEU A 31 -2.44 3.29 10.81
N ALA A 32 -1.55 4.11 10.24
CA ALA A 32 -1.48 4.30 8.79
C ALA A 32 -1.28 2.98 8.05
N VAL A 33 -0.35 2.13 8.53
CA VAL A 33 -0.13 0.79 7.96
C VAL A 33 -1.35 -0.11 8.11
N ALA A 34 -2.05 -0.07 9.25
CA ALA A 34 -3.27 -0.87 9.42
C ALA A 34 -4.37 -0.46 8.42
N LEU A 35 -4.50 0.84 8.16
CA LEU A 35 -5.44 1.42 7.20
C LEU A 35 -5.10 1.05 5.75
N THR A 36 -3.83 1.12 5.34
CA THR A 36 -3.41 0.72 3.97
C THR A 36 -3.67 -0.76 3.69
N ARG A 37 -3.62 -1.62 4.72
CA ARG A 37 -3.91 -3.05 4.60
C ARG A 37 -5.38 -3.42 4.75
N GLY A 38 -6.25 -2.47 5.14
CA GLY A 38 -7.68 -2.73 5.37
C GLY A 38 -7.98 -3.67 6.55
N CYS A 39 -7.05 -3.85 7.50
CA CYS A 39 -7.27 -4.75 8.64
C CYS A 39 -8.13 -4.09 9.72
N GLN A 40 -9.44 -4.38 9.73
CA GLN A 40 -10.39 -3.78 10.68
C GLN A 40 -10.01 -3.98 12.16
N VAL A 41 -9.62 -5.19 12.55
CA VAL A 41 -9.24 -5.52 13.94
C VAL A 41 -7.95 -4.76 14.33
N CYS A 42 -6.98 -4.69 13.43
CA CYS A 42 -5.73 -3.96 13.63
C CYS A 42 -6.00 -2.46 13.78
N THR A 43 -6.82 -1.89 12.89
CA THR A 43 -7.21 -0.47 12.89
C THR A 43 -7.91 -0.11 14.18
N ARG A 44 -8.93 -0.89 14.60
CA ARG A 44 -9.62 -0.70 15.88
C ARG A 44 -8.64 -0.69 17.06
N ASN A 45 -7.73 -1.65 17.11
CA ASN A 45 -6.74 -1.73 18.19
C ASN A 45 -5.81 -0.51 18.19
N ARG A 46 -5.32 -0.09 17.02
CA ARG A 46 -4.42 1.06 16.88
C ARG A 46 -5.10 2.38 17.26
N ILE A 47 -6.36 2.58 16.88
CA ILE A 47 -7.17 3.75 17.30
C ILE A 47 -7.33 3.77 18.82
N SER A 48 -7.69 2.64 19.43
CA SER A 48 -7.85 2.55 20.89
C SER A 48 -6.56 2.92 21.62
N GLN A 49 -5.42 2.36 21.21
CA GLN A 49 -4.12 2.67 21.81
C GLN A 49 -3.69 4.12 21.59
N ALA A 50 -3.95 4.70 20.41
CA ALA A 50 -3.65 6.10 20.13
C ALA A 50 -4.47 7.06 21.02
N ARG A 51 -5.76 6.77 21.24
CA ARG A 51 -6.62 7.53 22.16
C ARG A 51 -6.13 7.44 23.60
N LEU A 52 -5.72 6.25 24.06
CA LEU A 52 -5.11 6.07 25.39
C LEU A 52 -3.81 6.88 25.54
N ALA A 53 -3.08 7.10 24.45
CA ALA A 53 -1.90 7.97 24.40
C ALA A 53 -2.23 9.47 24.24
N GLY A 54 -3.51 9.86 24.34
CA GLY A 54 -3.95 11.25 24.27
C GLY A 54 -4.01 11.84 22.86
N ILE A 55 -4.01 11.00 21.81
CA ILE A 55 -4.16 11.47 20.42
C ILE A 55 -5.65 11.67 20.13
N GLY A 56 -6.03 12.90 19.78
CA GLY A 56 -7.39 13.30 19.47
C GLY A 56 -7.91 12.75 18.14
N ASP A 57 -9.23 12.59 18.04
CA ASP A 57 -9.92 12.06 16.86
C ASP A 57 -9.76 12.95 15.62
N ASP A 58 -9.56 14.26 15.80
CA ASP A 58 -9.21 15.20 14.74
C ASP A 58 -7.92 14.79 14.01
N VAL A 59 -6.87 14.46 14.77
CA VAL A 59 -5.59 13.98 14.22
C VAL A 59 -5.74 12.60 13.58
N LEU A 60 -6.54 11.71 14.18
CA LEU A 60 -6.76 10.37 13.63
C LEU A 60 -7.55 10.40 12.31
N ASN A 61 -8.53 11.30 12.20
CA ASN A 61 -9.28 11.52 10.96
C ASN A 61 -8.40 12.16 9.89
N ALA A 62 -7.60 13.18 10.23
CA ALA A 62 -6.63 13.77 9.30
C ALA A 62 -5.61 12.73 8.79
N LEU A 63 -5.17 11.80 9.64
CA LEU A 63 -4.33 10.68 9.23
C LEU A 63 -5.07 9.76 8.24
N ALA A 64 -6.33 9.43 8.49
CA ALA A 64 -7.11 8.57 7.60
C ALA A 64 -7.29 9.21 6.21
N GLU A 65 -7.53 10.52 6.16
CA GLU A 65 -7.59 11.30 4.91
C GLU A 65 -6.26 11.26 4.15
N ALA A 66 -5.13 11.47 4.84
CA ALA A 66 -3.80 11.37 4.24
C ALA A 66 -3.53 9.97 3.67
N VAL A 67 -3.88 8.92 4.40
CA VAL A 67 -3.74 7.52 3.93
C VAL A 67 -4.64 7.26 2.72
N ALA A 68 -5.87 7.76 2.73
CA ALA A 68 -6.80 7.61 1.61
C ALA A 68 -6.24 8.30 0.34
N ALA A 69 -5.71 9.52 0.47
CA ALA A 69 -5.10 10.24 -0.64
C ALA A 69 -3.89 9.48 -1.23
N VAL A 70 -3.00 8.95 -0.37
CA VAL A 70 -1.85 8.15 -0.82
C VAL A 70 -2.31 6.88 -1.54
N ASN A 71 -3.27 6.14 -0.98
CA ASN A 71 -3.79 4.92 -1.60
C ASN A 71 -4.45 5.19 -2.96
N ALA A 72 -5.23 6.28 -3.06
CA ALA A 72 -5.82 6.71 -4.33
C ALA A 72 -4.73 7.07 -5.36
N GLY A 73 -3.66 7.75 -4.93
CA GLY A 73 -2.51 8.06 -5.76
C GLY A 73 -1.79 6.82 -6.30
N VAL A 74 -1.56 5.81 -5.44
CA VAL A 74 -0.96 4.52 -5.83
C VAL A 74 -1.85 3.78 -6.85
N SER A 75 -3.16 3.76 -6.63
CA SER A 75 -4.12 3.18 -7.59
C SER A 75 -4.04 3.88 -8.95
N ALA A 76 -4.03 5.20 -8.97
CA ALA A 76 -3.94 5.98 -10.20
C ALA A 76 -2.59 5.79 -10.92
N ALA A 77 -1.48 5.73 -10.19
CA ALA A 77 -0.16 5.48 -10.76
C ALA A 77 -0.06 4.07 -11.36
N THR A 78 -0.54 3.07 -10.64
CA THR A 78 -0.61 1.68 -11.10
C THR A 78 -1.45 1.57 -12.37
N ALA A 79 -2.61 2.23 -12.42
CA ALA A 79 -3.48 2.21 -13.60
C ALA A 79 -2.79 2.82 -14.83
N ARG A 80 -2.12 3.98 -14.68
CA ARG A 80 -1.38 4.62 -15.78
C ARG A 80 -0.29 3.71 -16.34
N GLU A 81 0.47 3.07 -15.47
CA GLU A 81 1.50 2.13 -15.91
C GLU A 81 0.90 0.87 -16.55
N GLY A 82 -0.24 0.39 -16.03
CA GLY A 82 -1.00 -0.69 -16.63
C GLY A 82 -1.44 -0.38 -18.07
N PHE A 83 -1.98 0.83 -18.31
CA PHE A 83 -2.32 1.28 -19.67
C PHE A 83 -1.09 1.35 -20.57
N ARG A 84 0.02 1.94 -20.09
CA ARG A 84 1.28 2.01 -20.86
C ARG A 84 1.77 0.63 -21.30
N LEU A 85 1.71 -0.36 -20.41
CA LEU A 85 2.10 -1.75 -20.71
C LEU A 85 1.15 -2.42 -21.70
N ALA A 86 -0.16 -2.20 -21.57
CA ALA A 86 -1.16 -2.73 -22.50
C ALA A 86 -1.02 -2.14 -23.90
N ASP A 87 -0.80 -0.83 -24.01
CA ASP A 87 -0.59 -0.13 -25.27
C ASP A 87 0.72 -0.57 -25.95
N ALA A 88 1.79 -0.77 -25.19
CA ALA A 88 3.06 -1.28 -25.71
C ALA A 88 2.93 -2.69 -26.31
N LEU A 89 2.07 -3.54 -25.75
CA LEU A 89 1.77 -4.86 -26.31
C LEU A 89 1.04 -4.75 -27.66
N LEU A 90 0.12 -3.78 -27.80
CA LEU A 90 -0.60 -3.52 -29.05
C LEU A 90 0.30 -2.87 -30.11
N ALA A 91 1.27 -2.06 -29.69
CA ALA A 91 2.26 -1.42 -30.56
C ALA A 91 3.43 -2.35 -30.94
N GLY A 92 3.47 -3.56 -30.40
CA GLY A 92 4.39 -4.60 -30.83
C GLY A 92 4.29 -4.79 -32.35
N GLU A 93 5.44 -4.65 -33.02
CA GLU A 93 5.59 -4.62 -34.47
C GLU A 93 4.73 -5.69 -35.16
N CYS A 94 3.96 -5.26 -36.16
CA CYS A 94 3.44 -6.16 -37.19
C CYS A 94 4.64 -6.93 -37.76
N GLY A 95 4.79 -8.19 -37.36
CA GLY A 95 5.71 -9.10 -38.04
C GLY A 95 5.33 -9.23 -39.53
N PRO A 96 6.18 -9.86 -40.36
CA PRO A 96 5.96 -9.99 -41.81
C PRO A 96 4.64 -10.66 -42.21
N LEU A 97 3.87 -11.21 -41.28
CA LEU A 97 2.53 -11.77 -41.50
C LEU A 97 1.40 -10.72 -41.56
N CYS A 98 1.66 -9.51 -41.07
CA CYS A 98 0.66 -8.43 -40.99
C CYS A 98 1.00 -7.22 -41.88
N SER A 99 2.15 -7.27 -42.59
CA SER A 99 2.49 -6.26 -43.60
C SER A 99 1.54 -6.39 -44.80
N PRO A 100 0.96 -5.28 -45.32
CA PRO A 100 0.04 -5.33 -46.45
C PRO A 100 0.68 -5.85 -47.75
N GLU A 101 2.02 -5.87 -47.84
CA GLU A 101 2.76 -6.51 -48.95
C GLU A 101 2.56 -8.04 -48.98
N SER A 102 2.31 -8.67 -47.84
CA SER A 102 2.09 -10.12 -47.72
C SER A 102 0.72 -10.57 -48.24
N ALA A 103 -0.22 -9.63 -48.42
CA ALA A 103 -1.52 -9.90 -49.05
C ALA A 103 -1.48 -9.76 -50.59
N ALA A 104 -0.38 -9.27 -51.17
CA ALA A 104 -0.24 -8.98 -52.60
C ALA A 104 0.74 -9.92 -53.34
N GLY A 105 1.21 -11.00 -52.70
CA GLY A 105 2.17 -11.94 -53.27
C GLY A 105 1.55 -13.29 -53.65
N LYS A 106 1.22 -13.43 -54.94
CA LYS A 106 1.13 -14.66 -55.78
C LYS A 106 0.50 -15.93 -55.23
#